data_AF-A0A0C3KIS6-F1
#
_entry.id   AF-A0A0C3KIS6-F1
#
_cell.length_a   1.000
_cell.length_b   1.000
_cell.length_c   1.000
_cell.angle_alpha   90.00
_cell.angle_beta   90.00
_cell.angle_gamma   90.00
#
_symmetry.space_group_name_H-M   'P 1'
#
loop_
_entity.id
_entity.type
_entity.pdbx_description
1 polymer ?
#
loop_
_entity_poly.entity_id
_entity_poly.type
_entity_poly.pdbx_seq_one_letter_code
_entity_poly.pdbx_strand_id
1 'polypeptide(L)'
;LGDLYYSQNKYSEAEESFVQAQQIFTRIGDDQGRASALHGLGDLYYSQTKYSEAEESFVQAQQIFTRIGNDWGRADTLRAFGHLHRAQGRNVHSASFYAKARDLYAQIGRLHDQEDASRWLASVSLD
;
A
#
# COMPACT_ATOMS: atom_id res chain seq x y z
N LEU A 1 -10.51 -9.77 9.40
CA LEU A 1 -9.73 -10.84 10.06
C LEU A 1 -8.25 -10.70 9.73
N GLY A 2 -7.87 -10.52 8.46
CA GLY A 2 -6.47 -10.26 8.04
C GLY A 2 -5.79 -9.18 8.88
N ASP A 3 -6.34 -7.96 8.94
CA ASP A 3 -5.76 -6.85 9.72
C ASP A 3 -5.61 -7.16 11.22
N LEU A 4 -6.57 -7.88 11.79
CA LEU A 4 -6.54 -8.28 13.20
C LEU A 4 -5.39 -9.25 13.46
N TYR A 5 -5.25 -10.29 12.62
CA TYR A 5 -4.15 -11.24 12.74
C TYR A 5 -2.79 -10.58 12.49
N TYR A 6 -2.73 -9.67 11.52
CA TYR A 6 -1.55 -8.86 11.24
C TYR A 6 -1.12 -8.03 12.46
N SER A 7 -2.05 -7.32 13.12
CA SER A 7 -1.76 -6.56 14.34
C SER A 7 -1.30 -7.44 15.53
N GLN A 8 -1.62 -8.73 15.50
CA GLN A 8 -1.21 -9.73 16.50
C GLN A 8 0.09 -10.44 16.10
N ASN A 9 0.75 -10.05 15.01
CA ASN A 9 1.92 -10.73 14.43
C ASN A 9 1.64 -12.19 14.00
N LYS A 10 0.37 -12.55 13.79
CA LYS A 10 -0.07 -13.86 13.29
C LYS A 10 -0.06 -13.84 11.77
N TYR A 11 1.14 -13.83 11.21
CA TYR A 11 1.32 -13.51 9.80
C TYR A 11 0.77 -14.57 8.85
N SER A 12 0.84 -15.86 9.21
CA SER A 12 0.29 -16.94 8.37
C SER A 12 -1.24 -16.85 8.30
N GLU A 13 -1.90 -16.62 9.43
CA GLU A 13 -3.36 -16.46 9.50
C GLU A 13 -3.83 -15.16 8.83
N ALA A 14 -3.01 -14.11 8.89
CA ALA A 14 -3.25 -12.88 8.15
C ALA A 14 -3.17 -13.12 6.63
N GLU A 15 -2.13 -13.81 6.16
CA GLU A 15 -1.95 -14.16 4.75
C GLU A 15 -3.13 -14.96 4.23
N GLU A 16 -3.51 -16.04 4.92
CA GLU A 16 -4.66 -16.87 4.56
C GLU A 16 -5.94 -16.03 4.48
N SER A 17 -6.17 -15.17 5.47
CA SER A 17 -7.35 -14.31 5.51
C SER A 17 -7.41 -13.31 4.34
N PHE A 18 -6.29 -12.68 3.98
CA PHE A 18 -6.26 -11.73 2.87
C PHE A 18 -6.36 -12.45 1.51
N VAL A 19 -5.71 -13.60 1.32
CA VAL A 19 -5.84 -14.41 0.10
C VAL A 19 -7.28 -14.88 -0.09
N GLN A 20 -7.92 -15.40 0.96
CA GLN A 20 -9.33 -15.78 0.90
C GLN A 20 -10.23 -14.58 0.57
N ALA A 21 -9.99 -13.42 1.19
CA ALA A 21 -10.73 -12.20 0.88
C ALA A 21 -10.56 -11.78 -0.59
N GLN A 22 -9.33 -11.77 -1.11
CA GLN A 22 -9.03 -11.48 -2.52
C GLN A 22 -9.82 -12.41 -3.47
N GLN A 23 -9.84 -13.72 -3.19
CA GLN A 23 -10.57 -14.70 -3.99
C GLN A 23 -12.08 -14.48 -3.96
N ILE A 24 -12.65 -14.22 -2.78
CA ILE A 24 -14.08 -13.96 -2.61
C ILE A 24 -14.47 -12.68 -3.37
N PHE A 25 -13.75 -11.58 -3.14
CA PHE A 25 -14.03 -10.31 -3.79
C PHE A 25 -13.87 -10.39 -5.32
N THR A 26 -12.91 -11.17 -5.81
CA THR A 26 -12.79 -11.48 -7.24
C THR A 26 -14.03 -12.21 -7.76
N ARG A 27 -14.51 -13.23 -7.06
CA ARG A 27 -15.66 -14.04 -7.48
C ARG A 27 -16.96 -13.25 -7.52
N ILE A 28 -17.15 -12.30 -6.60
CA ILE A 28 -18.37 -11.49 -6.54
C ILE A 28 -18.27 -10.18 -7.33
N GLY A 29 -17.12 -9.89 -7.95
CA GLY A 29 -16.89 -8.67 -8.73
C GLY A 29 -16.71 -7.40 -7.90
N ASP A 30 -16.35 -7.51 -6.63
CA ASP A 30 -16.04 -6.37 -5.76
C ASP A 30 -14.57 -5.97 -5.93
N ASP A 31 -14.33 -5.07 -6.86
CA ASP A 31 -12.99 -4.55 -7.13
C ASP A 31 -12.41 -3.75 -5.96
N GLN A 32 -13.25 -3.06 -5.20
CA GLN A 32 -12.82 -2.27 -4.04
C GLN A 32 -12.28 -3.21 -2.95
N GLY A 33 -13.06 -4.22 -2.57
CA GLY A 33 -12.65 -5.24 -1.60
C GLY A 33 -11.41 -5.99 -2.07
N ARG A 34 -11.33 -6.35 -3.36
CA ARG A 34 -10.17 -7.04 -3.93
C ARG A 34 -8.89 -6.20 -3.83
N ALA A 35 -8.97 -4.92 -4.15
CA ALA A 35 -7.82 -4.01 -4.07
C ALA A 35 -7.36 -3.80 -2.62
N SER A 36 -8.30 -3.66 -1.68
CA SER A 36 -7.97 -3.57 -0.25
C SER A 36 -7.31 -4.84 0.28
N ALA A 37 -7.76 -6.04 -0.11
CA ALA A 37 -7.13 -7.30 0.27
C ALA A 37 -5.69 -7.41 -0.27
N LEU A 38 -5.47 -7.00 -1.53
CA LEU A 38 -4.14 -6.94 -2.14
C LEU A 38 -3.21 -5.94 -1.45
N HIS A 39 -3.73 -4.77 -1.08
CA HIS A 39 -2.96 -3.80 -0.30
C HIS A 39 -2.52 -4.39 1.05
N GLY A 40 -3.44 -5.07 1.76
CA GLY A 40 -3.13 -5.77 3.01
C GLY A 40 -2.09 -6.88 2.86
N LEU A 41 -2.12 -7.64 1.76
CA LEU A 41 -1.04 -8.59 1.42
C LEU A 41 0.30 -7.88 1.21
N GLY A 42 0.29 -6.73 0.54
CA GLY A 42 1.48 -5.91 0.35
C GLY A 42 2.10 -5.49 1.68
N ASP A 43 1.30 -4.96 2.60
CA ASP A 43 1.75 -4.57 3.94
C ASP A 43 2.28 -5.76 4.75
N LEU A 44 1.60 -6.90 4.66
CA LEU A 44 2.02 -8.14 5.31
C LEU A 44 3.40 -8.60 4.82
N TYR A 45 3.58 -8.68 3.50
CA TYR A 45 4.84 -9.09 2.90
C TYR A 45 5.97 -8.09 3.16
N TYR A 46 5.66 -6.80 3.15
CA TYR A 46 6.60 -5.75 3.53
C TYR A 46 7.12 -5.96 4.97
N SER A 47 6.23 -6.22 5.93
CA SER A 47 6.61 -6.48 7.32
C SER A 47 7.40 -7.78 7.53
N GLN A 48 7.27 -8.72 6.59
CA GLN A 48 8.09 -9.93 6.52
C GLN A 48 9.38 -9.75 5.73
N THR A 49 9.72 -8.53 5.28
CA THR A 49 10.86 -8.21 4.39
C THR A 49 10.84 -8.91 3.02
N LYS A 50 9.67 -9.43 2.62
CA LYS A 50 9.40 -10.04 1.31
C LYS A 50 9.07 -8.95 0.29
N TYR A 51 10.07 -8.16 -0.04
CA TYR A 51 9.85 -6.92 -0.79
C TYR A 51 9.34 -7.13 -2.22
N SER A 52 9.72 -8.22 -2.88
CA SER A 52 9.24 -8.53 -4.23
C SER A 52 7.74 -8.84 -4.24
N GLU A 53 7.30 -9.69 -3.32
CA GLU A 53 5.89 -10.08 -3.15
C GLU A 53 5.03 -8.89 -2.69
N ALA A 54 5.61 -8.01 -1.87
CA ALA A 54 4.97 -6.74 -1.50
C ALA A 54 4.78 -5.84 -2.72
N GLU A 55 5.82 -5.67 -3.55
CA GLU A 55 5.77 -4.85 -4.77
C GLU A 55 4.67 -5.35 -5.72
N GLU A 56 4.63 -6.65 -5.97
CA GLU A 56 3.61 -7.27 -6.83
C GLU A 56 2.19 -7.02 -6.31
N SER A 57 1.97 -7.21 -5.00
CA SER A 57 0.68 -7.00 -4.35
C SER A 57 0.21 -5.54 -4.44
N PHE A 58 1.11 -4.59 -4.16
CA PHE A 58 0.82 -3.16 -4.29
C PHE A 58 0.58 -2.75 -5.74
N VAL A 59 1.29 -3.30 -6.73
CA VAL A 59 1.05 -3.00 -8.15
C VAL A 59 -0.35 -3.42 -8.56
N GLN A 60 -0.78 -4.62 -8.17
CA GLN A 60 -2.13 -5.09 -8.47
C GLN A 60 -3.20 -4.23 -7.78
N ALA A 61 -3.00 -3.87 -6.50
CA ALA A 61 -3.92 -2.96 -5.79
C ALA A 61 -4.01 -1.58 -6.47
N GLN A 62 -2.86 -0.99 -6.82
CA GLN A 62 -2.79 0.31 -7.49
C GLN A 62 -3.52 0.32 -8.83
N GLN A 63 -3.38 -0.74 -9.63
CA GLN A 63 -4.08 -0.88 -10.90
C GLN A 63 -5.60 -0.88 -10.71
N ILE A 64 -6.09 -1.63 -9.73
CA ILE A 64 -7.52 -1.73 -9.46
C ILE A 64 -8.08 -0.42 -8.90
N PHE A 65 -7.43 0.17 -7.90
CA PHE A 65 -7.85 1.47 -7.35
C PHE A 65 -7.86 2.56 -8.42
N THR A 66 -6.90 2.54 -9.35
CA THR A 66 -6.88 3.45 -10.51
C THR A 66 -8.07 3.21 -11.42
N ARG A 67 -8.38 1.95 -11.75
CA ARG A 67 -9.51 1.60 -12.63
C ARG A 67 -10.86 2.04 -12.07
N ILE A 68 -11.05 1.91 -10.75
CA ILE A 68 -12.32 2.24 -10.09
C ILE A 68 -12.39 3.70 -9.59
N GLY A 69 -11.34 4.50 -9.82
CA GLY A 69 -11.31 5.90 -9.38
C GLY A 69 -11.23 6.09 -7.86
N ASN A 70 -10.69 5.12 -7.12
CA ASN A 70 -10.49 5.26 -5.68
C ASN A 70 -9.17 5.97 -5.39
N ASP A 71 -9.22 7.29 -5.31
CA ASP A 71 -8.05 8.13 -5.06
C ASP A 71 -7.46 7.96 -3.65
N TRP A 72 -8.27 7.56 -2.67
CA TRP A 72 -7.78 7.27 -1.33
C TRP A 72 -6.89 6.03 -1.32
N GLY A 73 -7.36 4.92 -1.89
CA GLY A 73 -6.58 3.68 -2.02
C GLY A 73 -5.34 3.85 -2.90
N ARG A 74 -5.42 4.68 -3.95
CA ARG A 74 -4.26 5.07 -4.76
C ARG A 74 -3.21 5.80 -3.94
N ALA A 75 -3.62 6.78 -3.12
CA ALA A 75 -2.68 7.56 -2.31
C ALA A 75 -1.99 6.69 -1.25
N ASP A 76 -2.74 5.82 -0.57
CA ASP A 76 -2.19 4.87 0.40
C ASP A 76 -1.19 3.91 -0.24
N THR A 77 -1.52 3.36 -1.42
CA THR A 77 -0.63 2.43 -2.12
C THR A 77 0.63 3.14 -2.63
N LEU A 78 0.53 4.39 -3.09
CA LEU A 78 1.71 5.21 -3.43
C LEU A 78 2.61 5.46 -2.21
N ARG A 79 2.04 5.74 -1.03
CA ARG A 79 2.81 5.88 0.21
C ARG A 79 3.50 4.56 0.58
N ALA A 80 2.82 3.42 0.41
CA ALA A 80 3.37 2.09 0.64
C ALA A 80 4.56 1.78 -0.29
N PHE A 81 4.49 2.14 -1.58
CA PHE A 81 5.65 2.07 -2.47
C PHE A 81 6.82 2.94 -1.98
N GLY A 82 6.53 4.14 -1.47
CA GLY A 82 7.54 5.00 -0.84
C GLY A 82 8.30 4.27 0.28
N HIS A 83 7.59 3.60 1.17
CA HIS A 83 8.17 2.79 2.26
C HIS A 83 9.00 1.61 1.73
N LEU A 84 8.43 0.87 0.79
CA LEU A 84 9.07 -0.29 0.17
C LEU A 84 10.42 0.06 -0.46
N HIS A 85 10.44 1.09 -1.32
CA HIS A 85 11.65 1.53 -1.99
C HIS A 85 12.69 2.10 -1.02
N ARG A 86 12.25 2.80 0.03
CA ARG A 86 13.14 3.28 1.09
C ARG A 86 13.81 2.11 1.81
N ALA A 87 13.05 1.08 2.17
CA ALA A 87 13.58 -0.09 2.87
C ALA A 87 14.62 -0.87 2.04
N GLN A 88 14.57 -0.74 0.71
CA GLN A 88 15.54 -1.32 -0.22
C GLN A 88 16.71 -0.35 -0.57
N GLY A 89 16.80 0.81 0.07
CA GLY A 89 17.84 1.82 -0.21
C GLY A 89 17.65 2.57 -1.54
N ARG A 90 16.46 2.48 -2.16
CA ARG A 90 16.13 3.10 -3.45
C ARG A 90 15.56 4.52 -3.23
N ASN A 91 16.34 5.43 -2.63
CA ASN A 91 15.89 6.77 -2.18
C ASN A 91 15.21 7.60 -3.29
N VAL A 92 15.77 7.64 -4.50
CA VAL A 92 15.19 8.38 -5.64
C VAL A 92 13.79 7.86 -6.00
N HIS A 93 13.60 6.54 -5.99
CA HIS A 93 12.30 5.94 -6.26
C HIS A 93 11.32 6.24 -5.12
N SER A 94 11.79 6.09 -3.88
CA SER A 94 11.01 6.41 -2.68
C SER A 94 10.50 7.85 -2.68
N ALA A 95 11.37 8.83 -2.97
CA ALA A 95 11.03 10.25 -3.07
C ALA A 95 9.93 10.49 -4.13
N SER A 96 10.05 9.86 -5.31
CA SER A 96 9.03 9.95 -6.36
C SER A 96 7.66 9.46 -5.88
N PHE A 97 7.62 8.34 -5.16
CA PHE A 97 6.37 7.78 -4.63
C PHE A 97 5.77 8.64 -3.51
N TYR A 98 6.57 9.14 -2.57
CA TYR A 98 6.08 10.05 -1.53
C TYR A 98 5.56 11.36 -2.10
N ALA A 99 6.21 11.94 -3.12
CA ALA A 99 5.73 13.14 -3.79
C ALA A 99 4.35 12.90 -4.43
N LYS A 100 4.18 11.79 -5.17
CA LYS A 100 2.88 11.42 -5.75
C LYS A 100 1.80 11.18 -4.70
N ALA A 101 2.14 10.51 -3.60
CA ALA A 101 1.21 10.27 -2.49
C ALA A 101 0.78 11.60 -1.84
N ARG A 102 1.74 12.47 -1.51
CA ARG A 102 1.50 13.82 -0.98
C ARG A 102 0.53 14.60 -1.86
N ASP A 103 0.81 14.67 -3.15
CA ASP A 103 0.03 15.47 -4.09
C ASP A 103 -1.40 14.92 -4.20
N LEU A 104 -1.57 13.60 -4.21
CA LEU A 104 -2.89 12.98 -4.25
C LEU A 104 -3.66 13.17 -2.95
N TYR A 105 -3.01 13.01 -1.78
CA TYR A 105 -3.64 13.31 -0.49
C TYR A 105 -4.11 14.77 -0.39
N ALA A 106 -3.32 15.72 -0.91
CA ALA A 106 -3.71 17.12 -0.99
C ALA A 106 -4.98 17.32 -1.85
N GLN A 107 -5.05 16.65 -3.01
CA GLN A 107 -6.21 16.71 -3.90
C GLN A 107 -7.49 16.19 -3.25
N ILE A 108 -7.39 15.14 -2.43
CA ILE A 108 -8.54 14.54 -1.72
C ILE A 108 -8.78 15.09 -0.31
N GLY A 109 -8.06 16.16 0.10
CA GLY A 109 -8.26 16.83 1.39
C GLY A 109 -7.75 16.07 2.61
N ARG A 110 -6.87 15.09 2.43
CA ARG A 110 -6.26 14.26 3.50
C ARG A 110 -4.99 14.93 4.05
N LEU A 111 -5.18 16.04 4.77
CA LEU A 111 -4.07 16.91 5.21
C LEU A 111 -3.05 16.19 6.11
N HIS A 112 -3.51 15.32 7.02
CA HIS A 112 -2.62 14.57 7.89
C HIS A 112 -1.67 13.64 7.10
N ASP A 113 -2.22 12.85 6.18
CA ASP A 113 -1.39 11.93 5.38
C ASP A 113 -0.51 12.68 4.37
N GLN A 114 -0.97 13.82 3.88
CA GLN A 114 -0.15 14.72 3.06
C GLN A 114 1.08 15.19 3.85
N GLU A 115 0.91 15.64 5.10
CA GLU A 115 2.02 16.05 5.97
C GLU A 115 2.97 14.89 6.23
N ASP A 116 2.45 13.71 6.54
CA ASP A 116 3.27 12.51 6.75
C ASP A 116 4.07 12.13 5.51
N ALA A 117 3.43 12.11 4.33
CA ALA A 117 4.13 11.89 3.07
C ALA A 117 5.20 12.95 2.80
N SER A 118 4.96 14.21 3.17
CA SER A 118 5.94 15.31 3.05
C SER A 118 7.14 15.11 3.97
N ARG A 119 6.91 14.65 5.22
CA ARG A 119 7.99 14.33 6.16
C ARG A 119 8.87 13.20 5.64
N TRP A 120 8.26 12.15 5.12
CA TRP A 120 9.00 11.04 4.52
C TRP A 120 9.78 11.46 3.28
N LEU A 121 9.17 12.26 2.39
CA LEU A 121 9.84 12.84 1.23
C LEU A 121 11.08 13.64 1.63
N ALA A 122 10.96 14.49 2.66
CA ALA A 122 12.08 15.28 3.16
C ALA A 122 13.20 14.38 3.71
N SER A 123 12.83 13.34 4.48
CA SER A 123 13.79 12.38 5.03
C SER A 123 14.61 11.68 3.94
N VAL A 124 13.97 11.14 2.90
CA VAL A 124 14.69 10.38 1.86
C VAL A 124 15.41 11.26 0.83
N SER A 125 15.19 12.57 0.85
CA SER A 125 15.86 13.52 -0.05
C SER A 125 17.16 14.09 0.55
N LEU A 126 17.42 13.84 1.84
CA LEU A 126 18.61 14.28 2.56
C LEU A 126 19.71 13.20 2.62
N ASP A 127 19.36 11.94 2.33
CA ASP A 127 20.23 10.76 2.31
C ASP A 127 20.77 10.47 0.90
#